data_AF-A0A970YXA4-F1
#
_entry.id   AF-A0A970YXA4-F1
#
_cell.length_a   1.000
_cell.length_b   1.000
_cell.length_c   1.000
_cell.angle_alpha   90.00
_cell.angle_beta   90.00
_cell.angle_gamma   90.00
#
_symmetry.space_group_name_H-M   'P 1'
#
loop_
_entity.id
_entity.type
_entity.pdbx_description
1 polymer ?
#
loop_
_entity_poly.entity_id
_entity_poly.type
_entity_poly.pdbx_seq_one_letter_code
_entity_poly.pdbx_strand_id
1 'polypeptide(L)'
;MGQQQLLLIALGVIIIGVAVMVGIQIFNANSIEQKRELLISECMNLATLAQKYYNTPAELGGGGRNFSKWEINHLLTKSANGDFEFAVEPAADQVVINAKGNVDVASGKLVEVNVTVYSDSLQINIVH
;
A
#
# COMPACT_ATOMS: atom_id res chain seq x y z
N MET A 1 17.26 54.04 -10.24
CA MET A 1 17.77 52.70 -10.63
C MET A 1 17.72 51.68 -9.49
N GLY A 2 18.10 52.03 -8.25
CA GLY A 2 17.99 51.11 -7.11
C GLY A 2 16.56 50.61 -6.80
N GLN A 3 15.53 51.45 -6.97
CA GLN A 3 14.14 51.06 -6.73
C GLN A 3 13.61 49.97 -7.69
N GLN A 4 14.00 50.01 -8.97
CA GLN A 4 13.59 48.99 -9.95
C GLN A 4 14.34 47.67 -9.73
N GLN A 5 15.62 47.73 -9.35
CA GLN A 5 16.39 46.53 -9.03
C GLN A 5 15.87 45.84 -7.76
N LEU A 6 15.50 46.61 -6.73
CA LEU A 6 14.87 46.07 -5.52
C LEU A 6 13.54 45.36 -5.84
N LEU A 7 12.74 45.93 -6.75
CA LEU A 7 11.47 45.34 -7.18
C LEU A 7 11.67 44.01 -7.92
N LEU A 8 12.68 43.92 -8.79
CA LEU A 8 12.99 42.68 -9.53
C LEU A 8 13.48 41.57 -8.60
N ILE A 9 14.28 41.90 -7.59
CA ILE A 9 14.72 40.92 -6.58
C ILE A 9 13.53 40.43 -5.76
N ALA A 10 12.65 41.34 -5.32
CA ALA A 10 11.46 40.96 -4.57
C ALA A 10 10.55 40.01 -5.37
N LEU A 11 10.36 40.29 -6.66
CA LEU A 11 9.58 39.42 -7.55
C LEU A 11 10.22 38.03 -7.70
N GLY A 12 11.53 37.96 -7.85
CA GLY A 12 12.26 36.68 -7.95
C GLY A 12 12.11 35.82 -6.69
N VAL A 13 12.21 36.42 -5.50
CA VAL A 13 12.07 35.69 -4.23
C VAL A 13 10.65 35.15 -4.04
N ILE A 14 9.62 35.90 -4.45
CA ILE A 14 8.23 35.43 -4.39
C ILE A 14 8.04 34.18 -5.25
N ILE A 15 8.58 34.18 -6.47
CA ILE A 15 8.48 33.05 -7.39
C ILE A 15 9.18 31.82 -6.81
N ILE A 16 10.40 31.98 -6.28
CA ILE A 16 11.16 30.89 -5.64
C ILE A 16 10.39 30.35 -4.43
N GLY A 17 9.80 31.22 -3.60
CA GLY A 17 9.02 30.83 -2.42
C GLY A 17 7.84 29.91 -2.76
N VAL A 18 7.08 30.25 -3.80
CA VAL A 18 5.95 29.40 -4.26
C VAL A 18 6.46 28.09 -4.85
N ALA A 19 7.54 28.12 -5.64
CA ALA A 19 8.11 26.91 -6.25
C ALA A 19 8.55 25.88 -5.20
N VAL A 20 9.16 26.32 -4.09
CA VAL A 20 9.57 25.44 -2.98
C VAL A 20 8.36 24.81 -2.31
N MET A 21 7.30 25.58 -2.03
CA MET A 21 6.09 25.04 -1.41
C MET A 21 5.42 23.97 -2.27
N VAL A 22 5.27 24.23 -3.57
CA VAL A 22 4.70 23.25 -4.52
C VAL A 22 5.60 22.03 -4.66
N GLY A 23 6.92 22.22 -4.71
CA GLY A 23 7.89 21.12 -4.76
C GLY A 23 7.77 20.17 -3.58
N ILE A 24 7.63 20.70 -2.36
CA ILE A 24 7.41 19.90 -1.15
C ILE A 24 6.08 19.14 -1.22
N GLN A 25 5.01 19.79 -1.70
CA GLN A 25 3.70 19.14 -1.82
C GLN A 25 3.73 17.94 -2.78
N ILE A 26 4.38 18.09 -3.93
CA ILE A 26 4.56 17.00 -4.90
C ILE A 26 5.44 15.89 -4.33
N PHE A 27 6.51 16.24 -3.61
CA PHE A 27 7.37 15.26 -2.96
C PHE A 27 6.60 14.40 -1.95
N ASN A 28 5.78 15.04 -1.10
CA ASN A 28 4.95 14.34 -0.12
C ASN A 28 3.89 13.46 -0.81
N ALA A 29 3.21 13.98 -1.84
CA ALA A 29 2.24 13.21 -2.61
C ALA A 29 2.88 11.97 -3.28
N ASN A 30 4.07 12.11 -3.84
CA ASN A 30 4.82 10.99 -4.43
C ASN A 30 5.23 9.96 -3.39
N SER A 31 5.65 10.37 -2.19
CA SER A 31 6.01 9.44 -1.11
C SER A 31 4.79 8.64 -0.63
N ILE A 32 3.63 9.28 -0.52
CA ILE A 32 2.36 8.65 -0.19
C ILE A 32 1.98 7.62 -1.27
N GLU A 33 2.07 7.98 -2.55
CA GLU A 33 1.72 7.07 -3.64
C GLU A 33 2.67 5.87 -3.70
N GLN A 34 3.98 6.06 -3.55
CA GLN A 34 4.96 4.96 -3.51
C GLN A 34 4.66 3.95 -2.39
N LYS A 35 4.27 4.44 -1.20
CA LYS A 35 3.88 3.57 -0.08
C LYS A 35 2.60 2.80 -0.39
N ARG A 36 1.63 3.42 -1.06
CA ARG A 36 0.40 2.74 -1.51
C ARG A 36 0.71 1.65 -2.54
N GLU A 37 1.55 1.94 -3.53
CA GLU A 37 1.99 0.95 -4.52
C GLU A 37 2.72 -0.22 -3.87
N LEU A 38 3.60 0.05 -2.90
CA LEU A 38 4.29 -0.98 -2.13
C LEU A 38 3.29 -1.88 -1.38
N LEU A 39 2.31 -1.29 -0.69
CA LEU A 39 1.26 -2.03 0.03
C LEU A 39 0.47 -2.95 -0.91
N ILE A 40 0.05 -2.42 -2.07
CA ILE A 40 -0.67 -3.20 -3.09
C ILE A 40 0.21 -4.34 -3.60
N SER A 41 1.49 -4.09 -3.87
CA SER A 41 2.44 -5.11 -4.34
C SER A 41 2.63 -6.24 -3.31
N GLU A 42 2.75 -5.92 -2.03
CA GLU A 42 2.84 -6.92 -0.96
C GLU A 42 1.55 -7.73 -0.82
N CYS A 43 0.39 -7.07 -0.89
CA CYS A 43 -0.91 -7.75 -0.90
C CYS A 43 -1.05 -8.71 -2.10
N MET A 44 -0.60 -8.29 -3.29
CA MET A 44 -0.61 -9.12 -4.50
C MET A 44 0.28 -10.36 -4.37
N ASN A 45 1.44 -10.22 -3.72
CA ASN A 45 2.30 -11.36 -3.42
C ASN A 45 1.60 -12.34 -2.47
N LEU A 46 1.01 -11.85 -1.37
CA LEU A 46 0.22 -12.67 -0.44
C LEU A 46 -0.97 -13.35 -1.12
N ALA A 47 -1.67 -12.62 -1.99
CA ALA A 47 -2.78 -13.16 -2.79
C ALA A 47 -2.33 -14.30 -3.71
N THR A 48 -1.17 -14.16 -4.34
CA THR A 48 -0.57 -15.21 -5.18
C THR A 48 -0.22 -16.45 -4.37
N LEU A 49 0.31 -16.26 -3.15
CA LEU A 49 0.58 -17.37 -2.22
C LEU A 49 -0.70 -18.09 -1.80
N ALA A 50 -1.79 -17.34 -1.54
CA ALA A 50 -3.11 -17.91 -1.25
C ALA A 50 -3.61 -18.76 -2.43
N GLN A 51 -3.58 -18.23 -3.65
CA GLN A 51 -4.01 -18.99 -4.84
C GLN A 51 -3.14 -20.22 -5.08
N LYS A 52 -1.83 -20.13 -4.85
CA LYS A 52 -0.93 -21.27 -4.93
C LYS A 52 -1.31 -22.35 -3.91
N TYR A 53 -1.66 -21.95 -2.68
CA TYR A 53 -2.14 -22.87 -1.66
C TYR A 53 -3.42 -23.60 -2.12
N TYR A 54 -4.41 -22.87 -2.65
CA TYR A 54 -5.65 -23.45 -3.15
C TYR A 54 -5.45 -24.49 -4.25
N ASN A 55 -4.55 -24.19 -5.20
CA ASN A 55 -4.24 -25.08 -6.32
C ASN A 55 -3.35 -26.27 -5.95
N THR A 56 -2.67 -26.22 -4.80
CA THR A 56 -1.84 -27.32 -4.34
C THR A 56 -2.71 -28.41 -3.69
N PRO A 57 -2.56 -29.70 -4.07
CA PRO A 57 -3.28 -30.79 -3.43
C PRO A 57 -3.02 -30.89 -1.92
N ALA A 58 -4.01 -31.34 -1.16
CA ALA A 58 -3.88 -31.50 0.30
C ALA A 58 -2.76 -32.46 0.70
N GLU A 59 -2.47 -33.47 -0.14
CA GLU A 59 -1.39 -34.45 0.07
C GLU A 59 0.01 -33.82 0.04
N LEU A 60 0.17 -32.66 -0.60
CA LEU A 60 1.42 -31.90 -0.67
C LEU A 60 1.45 -30.71 0.31
N GLY A 61 0.51 -30.67 1.27
CA GLY A 61 0.39 -29.57 2.24
C GLY A 61 -0.36 -28.34 1.71
N GLY A 62 -1.11 -28.48 0.62
CA GLY A 62 -1.95 -27.42 0.06
C GLY A 62 -3.40 -27.40 0.59
N GLY A 63 -4.22 -26.56 -0.02
CA GLY A 63 -5.63 -26.36 0.33
C GLY A 63 -6.59 -27.32 -0.35
N GLY A 64 -6.17 -28.00 -1.42
CA GLY A 64 -7.01 -28.97 -2.12
C GLY A 64 -8.34 -28.39 -2.60
N ARG A 65 -8.29 -27.18 -3.20
CA ARG A 65 -9.46 -26.36 -3.57
C ARG A 65 -10.28 -25.81 -2.39
N ASN A 66 -9.63 -25.53 -1.27
CA ASN A 66 -10.26 -24.91 -0.12
C ASN A 66 -9.24 -23.97 0.57
N PHE A 67 -9.66 -22.75 0.89
CA PHE A 67 -8.79 -21.81 1.59
C PHE A 67 -8.91 -21.83 3.13
N SER A 68 -9.84 -22.59 3.72
CA SER A 68 -10.20 -22.54 5.15
C SER A 68 -9.02 -22.78 6.11
N LYS A 69 -7.93 -23.41 5.65
CA LYS A 69 -6.72 -23.68 6.44
C LYS A 69 -5.52 -22.84 5.99
N TRP A 70 -5.74 -21.85 5.14
CA TRP A 70 -4.69 -20.95 4.72
C TRP A 70 -4.40 -19.96 5.84
N GLU A 71 -3.17 -19.99 6.33
CA GLU A 71 -2.68 -19.07 7.34
C GLU A 71 -1.44 -18.35 6.80
N ILE A 72 -1.33 -17.06 7.07
CA ILE A 72 -0.11 -16.31 6.82
C ILE A 72 0.88 -16.61 7.94
N ASN A 73 2.15 -16.85 7.58
CA ASN A 73 3.22 -16.97 8.55
C ASN A 73 3.30 -15.69 9.40
N HIS A 74 3.43 -15.80 10.72
CA HIS A 74 3.54 -14.67 11.64
C HIS A 74 4.63 -13.65 11.25
N LEU A 75 5.67 -14.08 10.51
CA LEU A 75 6.72 -13.22 9.97
C LEU A 75 6.26 -12.32 8.81
N LEU A 76 5.13 -12.64 8.18
CA LEU A 76 4.51 -11.91 7.07
C LEU A 76 3.26 -11.12 7.52
N THR A 77 2.90 -11.19 8.81
CA THR A 77 1.83 -10.38 9.41
C THR A 77 2.21 -8.90 9.48
N LYS A 78 3.51 -8.59 9.36
CA LYS A 78 4.02 -7.23 9.19
C LYS A 78 4.92 -7.17 7.97
N SER A 79 4.87 -6.06 7.24
CA SER A 79 5.88 -5.77 6.21
C SER A 79 7.27 -5.73 6.85
N ALA A 80 8.32 -6.01 6.08
CA ALA A 80 9.71 -6.02 6.54
C ALA A 80 10.12 -4.68 7.21
N ASN A 81 9.45 -3.59 6.87
CA ASN A 81 9.69 -2.26 7.44
C ASN A 81 8.79 -1.93 8.64
N GLY A 82 7.84 -2.80 9.00
CA GLY A 82 6.90 -2.61 10.12
C GLY A 82 5.77 -1.60 9.84
N ASP A 83 5.72 -1.04 8.63
CA ASP A 83 4.77 0.01 8.23
C ASP A 83 3.37 -0.51 7.90
N PHE A 84 3.25 -1.81 7.63
CA PHE A 84 2.02 -2.47 7.19
C PHE A 84 1.71 -3.67 8.06
N GLU A 85 0.44 -3.83 8.45
CA GLU A 85 -0.09 -5.00 9.13
C GLU A 85 -1.07 -5.74 8.20
N PHE A 86 -0.93 -7.05 8.14
CA PHE A 86 -1.74 -7.93 7.30
C PHE A 86 -2.58 -8.85 8.17
N ALA A 87 -3.90 -8.81 8.00
CA ALA A 87 -4.84 -9.75 8.59
C ALA A 87 -5.53 -10.55 7.48
N VAL A 88 -5.86 -11.80 7.76
CA VAL A 88 -6.50 -12.69 6.79
C VAL A 88 -7.71 -13.35 7.39
N GLU A 89 -8.76 -13.38 6.60
CA GLU A 89 -10.01 -14.08 6.90
C GLU A 89 -10.24 -15.16 5.82
N PRO A 90 -9.76 -16.40 6.05
CA PRO A 90 -9.95 -17.49 5.11
C PRO A 90 -11.38 -18.07 5.21
N ALA A 91 -12.01 -18.28 4.06
CA ALA A 91 -13.27 -19.01 3.91
C ALA A 91 -13.07 -20.20 2.96
N ALA A 92 -14.11 -21.00 2.72
CA ALA A 92 -14.00 -22.14 1.80
C ALA A 92 -13.67 -21.70 0.36
N ASP A 93 -14.35 -20.63 -0.09
CA ASP A 93 -14.36 -20.21 -1.50
C ASP A 93 -13.51 -18.96 -1.78
N GLN A 94 -13.16 -18.22 -0.73
CA GLN A 94 -12.42 -16.96 -0.84
C GLN A 94 -11.52 -16.71 0.37
N VAL A 95 -10.59 -15.78 0.22
CA VAL A 95 -9.75 -15.26 1.30
C VAL A 95 -9.78 -13.75 1.22
N VAL A 96 -10.07 -13.09 2.34
CA VAL A 96 -9.94 -11.63 2.43
C VAL A 96 -8.62 -11.30 3.14
N ILE A 97 -7.77 -10.54 2.47
CA ILE A 97 -6.52 -9.99 2.99
C ILE A 97 -6.76 -8.51 3.29
N ASN A 98 -6.80 -8.17 4.57
CA ASN A 98 -6.93 -6.81 5.04
C ASN A 98 -5.54 -6.28 5.38
N ALA A 99 -5.08 -5.26 4.67
CA ALA A 99 -3.79 -4.64 4.89
C ALA A 99 -3.96 -3.20 5.38
N LYS A 100 -3.35 -2.86 6.51
CA LYS A 100 -3.40 -1.52 7.11
C LYS A 100 -2.01 -0.92 7.11
N GLY A 101 -1.87 0.27 6.54
CA GLY A 101 -0.59 0.93 6.36
C GLY A 101 -0.54 2.37 6.81
N ASN A 102 0.55 2.76 7.48
CA ASN A 102 0.81 4.17 7.75
C ASN A 102 1.43 4.85 6.52
N VAL A 103 0.56 5.30 5.63
CA VAL A 103 0.96 5.93 4.38
C VAL A 103 1.37 7.38 4.59
N ASP A 104 0.82 8.07 5.59
CA ASP A 104 1.18 9.45 5.92
C ASP A 104 1.60 9.61 7.40
N VAL A 105 2.91 9.65 7.60
CA VAL A 105 3.54 9.83 8.92
C VAL A 105 3.28 11.23 9.50
N ALA A 106 2.91 12.21 8.66
CA ALA A 106 2.71 13.60 9.06
C ALA A 106 1.27 13.91 9.47
N SER A 107 0.27 13.23 8.88
CA SER A 107 -1.15 13.42 9.23
C SER A 107 -1.75 12.25 10.03
N GLY A 108 -1.02 11.13 10.18
CA GLY A 108 -1.50 9.93 10.89
C GLY A 108 -2.61 9.19 10.13
N LYS A 109 -2.82 9.50 8.85
CA LYS A 109 -3.81 8.82 8.02
C LYS A 109 -3.32 7.42 7.65
N LEU A 110 -4.06 6.44 8.14
CA LEU A 110 -3.92 5.04 7.77
C LEU A 110 -4.66 4.83 6.46
N VAL A 111 -4.03 4.13 5.51
CA VAL A 111 -4.70 3.63 4.31
C VAL A 111 -4.97 2.15 4.54
N GLU A 112 -6.20 1.73 4.26
CA GLU A 112 -6.63 0.35 4.37
C GLU A 112 -6.85 -0.22 2.96
N VAL A 113 -6.21 -1.34 2.65
CA VAL A 113 -6.36 -2.04 1.38
C VAL A 113 -6.91 -3.42 1.66
N ASN A 114 -8.07 -3.71 1.10
CA ASN A 114 -8.75 -4.99 1.24
C ASN A 114 -8.66 -5.74 -0.08
N VAL A 115 -7.94 -6.86 -0.10
CA VAL A 115 -7.81 -7.73 -1.27
C VAL A 115 -8.59 -9.01 -1.04
N THR A 116 -9.62 -9.24 -1.85
CA THR A 116 -10.37 -10.50 -1.84
C THR A 116 -9.82 -11.41 -2.93
N VAL A 117 -9.39 -12.59 -2.52
CA VAL A 117 -8.82 -13.63 -3.36
C VAL A 117 -9.86 -14.73 -3.58
N TYR A 118 -10.19 -14.99 -4.83
CA TYR A 118 -10.99 -16.13 -5.25
C TYR A 118 -10.10 -17.20 -5.90
N SER A 119 -10.68 -18.34 -6.27
CA SER A 119 -9.97 -19.43 -6.93
C SER A 119 -9.39 -19.09 -8.31
N ASP A 120 -9.99 -18.11 -9.01
CA ASP A 120 -9.64 -17.74 -10.39
C ASP A 120 -9.36 -16.24 -10.58
N SER A 121 -9.65 -15.42 -9.57
CA SER A 121 -9.68 -13.96 -9.69
C SER A 121 -9.28 -13.28 -8.38
N LEU A 122 -8.88 -12.02 -8.49
CA LEU A 122 -8.52 -11.15 -7.37
C LEU A 122 -9.32 -9.85 -7.50
N GLN A 123 -9.84 -9.37 -6.38
CA GLN A 123 -10.47 -8.06 -6.28
C GLN A 123 -9.72 -7.22 -5.26
N ILE A 124 -9.21 -6.06 -5.67
CA ILE A 124 -8.54 -5.10 -4.79
C ILE A 124 -9.49 -3.94 -4.54
N ASN A 125 -9.82 -3.70 -3.28
CA ASN A 125 -10.61 -2.55 -2.82
C ASN A 125 -9.73 -1.69 -1.91
N ILE A 126 -9.54 -0.42 -2.29
CA ILE A 126 -8.77 0.55 -1.50
C ILE A 126 -9.76 1.37 -0.67
N VAL A 127 -9.72 1.22 0.65
CA VAL A 127 -10.53 1.97 1.61
C VAL A 127 -9.70 3.14 2.15
N HIS A 128 -10.17 4.36 1.87
CA HIS A 128 -9.48 5.62 2.21
C HIS A 128 -9.82 6.10 3.63
#